data_AF-A0A527ZGB2-F1
#
_entry.id   AF-A0A527ZGB2-F1
#
_cell.length_a   1.000
_cell.length_b   1.000
_cell.length_c   1.000
_cell.angle_alpha   90.00
_cell.angle_beta   90.00
_cell.angle_gamma   90.00
#
_symmetry.space_group_name_H-M   'P 1'
#
loop_
_entity.id
_entity.type
_entity.pdbx_description
1 polymer ?
#
loop_
_entity_poly.entity_id
_entity_poly.type
_entity_poly.pdbx_seq_one_letter_code
_entity_poly.pdbx_strand_id
1 'polypeptide(L)' 'EISLLTFPLVLGKGKRLFGSGAIPAAFKLNRSQASTTGVIIASYERAGEIKTGSFAQRQPSEAEMERRRTWK' A
#
# COMPACT_ATOMS: atom_id res chain seq x y z
N GLU A 1 9.86 -9.29 12.05
CA GLU A 1 9.96 -8.01 11.33
C GLU A 1 10.30 -8.30 9.87
N ILE A 2 9.87 -7.44 8.93
CA ILE A 2 10.23 -7.50 7.50
C ILE A 2 10.74 -6.13 7.08
N SER A 3 11.88 -6.09 6.40
CA SER A 3 12.41 -4.88 5.74
C SER A 3 12.28 -5.01 4.23
N LEU A 4 11.53 -4.10 3.61
CA LEU A 4 11.32 -4.03 2.16
C LEU A 4 12.11 -2.88 1.56
N LEU A 5 12.87 -3.19 0.51
CA LEU A 5 13.53 -2.22 -0.35
C LEU A 5 12.85 -2.29 -1.72
N THR A 6 12.16 -1.21 -2.09
CA THR A 6 11.47 -1.09 -3.37
C THR A 6 12.32 -0.27 -4.32
N PHE A 7 12.84 -0.92 -5.36
CA PHE A 7 13.66 -0.30 -6.38
C PHE A 7 12.79 0.20 -7.54
N PRO A 8 13.08 1.37 -8.13
CA PRO A 8 12.30 1.93 -9.24
C PRO A 8 12.66 1.25 -10.58
N LEU A 9 12.47 -0.07 -10.67
CA LEU A 9 12.87 -0.91 -11.81
C LEU A 9 11.79 -1.95 -12.14
N VAL A 10 11.69 -2.33 -13.42
CA VAL A 10 10.84 -3.43 -13.90
C VAL A 10 11.73 -4.56 -14.44
N LEU A 11 11.69 -5.73 -13.80
CA LEU A 11 12.58 -6.86 -14.13
C LEU A 11 11.90 -7.99 -14.95
N GLY A 12 10.58 -7.96 -15.12
CA GLY A 12 9.85 -9.01 -15.84
C GLY A 12 9.73 -10.32 -15.05
N LYS A 13 10.31 -11.42 -15.56
CA LYS A 13 10.27 -12.75 -14.93
C LYS A 13 11.41 -12.90 -13.91
N GLY A 14 11.15 -13.56 -12.78
CA GLY A 14 12.18 -13.81 -11.78
C GLY A 14 11.63 -14.35 -10.46
N LYS A 15 12.52 -14.40 -9.46
CA LYS A 15 12.17 -14.80 -8.09
C LYS A 15 11.17 -13.81 -7.50
N ARG A 16 10.21 -14.33 -6.74
CA ARG A 16 9.20 -13.54 -6.03
C ARG A 16 9.55 -13.48 -4.55
N LEU A 17 9.32 -12.33 -3.94
CA LEU A 17 9.47 -12.14 -2.48
C LEU A 17 8.56 -13.10 -1.70
N PHE A 18 7.34 -13.31 -2.19
CA PHE A 18 6.37 -14.26 -1.65
C PHE A 18 6.02 -15.29 -2.74
N GLY A 19 6.15 -16.57 -2.41
CA GLY A 19 5.76 -17.67 -3.29
C GLY A 19 4.28 -18.03 -3.16
N SER A 20 3.86 -19.09 -3.86
CA SER A 20 2.46 -19.57 -3.89
C SER A 20 1.91 -19.99 -2.52
N GLY A 21 2.77 -20.42 -1.59
CA GLY A 21 2.37 -20.85 -0.24
C GLY A 21 2.40 -19.75 0.82
N ALA A 22 2.46 -18.47 0.43
CA ALA A 22 2.52 -17.38 1.40
C ALA A 22 1.22 -17.30 2.23
N ILE A 23 1.37 -17.42 3.54
CA ILE A 23 0.24 -17.31 4.47
C ILE A 23 -0.12 -15.83 4.66
N PRO A 24 -1.39 -15.45 4.47
CA PRO A 24 -1.83 -14.08 4.70
C PRO A 24 -1.53 -13.60 6.13
N ALA A 25 -0.98 -12.40 6.27
CA ALA A 25 -0.70 -11.79 7.57
C ALA A 25 -0.81 -10.27 7.50
N ALA A 26 -1.27 -9.64 8.59
CA ALA A 26 -1.24 -8.20 8.73
C ALA A 26 0.17 -7.73 9.14
N PHE A 27 0.57 -6.58 8.61
CA PHE A 27 1.80 -5.90 8.97
C PHE A 27 1.51 -4.44 9.28
N LYS A 28 2.22 -3.89 10.25
CA LYS A 28 2.17 -2.47 10.61
C LYS A 28 3.50 -1.83 10.24
N LEU A 29 3.43 -0.65 9.62
CA LEU A 29 4.62 0.13 9.30
C LEU A 29 5.27 0.62 10.60
N ASN A 30 6.54 0.28 10.79
CA ASN A 30 7.35 0.76 11.89
C ASN A 30 8.17 1.99 11.47
N ARG A 31 8.79 1.95 10.28
CA ARG A 31 9.61 3.04 9.74
C ARG A 31 9.59 3.03 8.22
N SER A 32 9.62 4.21 7.59
CA SER A 32 9.85 4.36 6.14
C SER A 32 10.78 5.52 5.82
N GLN A 33 11.56 5.37 4.75
CA GLN A 33 12.43 6.43 4.22
C GLN A 33 12.63 6.24 2.71
N ALA A 34 12.69 7.33 1.95
CA ALA A 34 13.18 7.33 0.58
C ALA A 34 14.70 7.63 0.58
N SER A 35 15.47 6.86 -0.17
CA SER A 35 16.89 7.13 -0.40
C SER A 35 17.08 8.26 -1.43
N THR A 36 18.29 8.82 -1.47
CA THR A 36 18.71 9.77 -2.52
C THR A 36 18.70 9.17 -3.93
N THR A 37 18.72 7.83 -4.04
CA THR A 37 18.68 7.09 -5.31
C THR A 37 17.26 6.67 -5.71
N GLY A 38 16.23 7.08 -4.97
CA GLY A 38 14.83 6.75 -5.27
C GLY A 38 14.37 5.38 -4.78
N VAL A 39 15.17 4.68 -3.96
CA VAL A 39 14.76 3.42 -3.32
C VAL A 39 13.89 3.73 -2.11
N ILE A 40 12.73 3.08 -2.01
CA ILE A 40 11.88 3.18 -0.81
C ILE A 40 12.26 2.06 0.15
N ILE A 41 12.65 2.42 1.37
CA ILE A 41 12.99 1.52 2.46
C ILE A 41 11.87 1.56 3.49
N ALA A 42 11.28 0.41 3.81
CA ALA A 42 10.22 0.32 4.80
C ALA A 42 10.39 -0.91 5.70
N SER A 43 10.30 -0.72 7.01
CA SER A 43 10.35 -1.77 8.02
C SER A 43 8.96 -1.99 8.61
N TYR A 44 8.55 -3.25 8.70
CA TYR A 44 7.23 -3.67 9.12
C TYR A 44 7.30 -4.70 10.26
N GLU A 45 6.46 -4.51 11.26
CA GLU A 45 6.20 -5.50 12.32
C GLU A 45 4.94 -6.32 12.02
N ARG A 46 4.88 -7.57 12.51
CA ARG A 46 3.65 -8.38 12.38
C ARG A 46 2.55 -7.72 13.21
N ALA A 47 1.36 -7.59 12.63
CA ALA A 47 0.20 -6.93 13.25
C ALA A 47 -0.97 -7.90 13.52
N GLY A 48 -0.68 -9.20 13.62
CA GLY A 48 -1.69 -10.23 13.93
C GLY A 48 -2.63 -10.53 12.76
N GLU A 49 -3.91 -10.67 13.07
CA GLU A 49 -4.97 -11.03 12.11
C GLU A 49 -5.24 -9.92 11.08
N ILE A 50 -5.67 -10.34 9.89
CA ILE A 50 -6.07 -9.40 8.82
C ILE A 50 -7.43 -8.81 9.17
N LYS A 51 -7.47 -7.48 9.29
CA LYS A 51 -8.73 -6.73 9.38
C LYS A 51 -9.13 -6.30 7.97
N THR A 52 -10.31 -6.74 7.52
CA THR A 52 -10.91 -6.26 6.28
C THR A 52 -11.73 -4.99 6.56
N GLY A 53 -11.87 -4.13 5.55
CA GLY A 53 -12.64 -2.90 5.63
C GLY A 53 -13.47 -2.70 4.35
N SER A 54 -14.35 -1.70 4.36
CA SER A 54 -15.11 -1.30 3.18
C SER A 54 -14.52 -0.04 2.57
N PHE A 55 -14.40 -0.02 1.24
CA PHE A 55 -14.05 1.17 0.46
C PHE A 55 -15.27 1.82 -0.20
N ALA A 56 -16.49 1.42 0.21
CA ALA A 56 -17.70 2.07 -0.27
C ALA A 56 -17.59 3.58 0.01
N GLN A 57 -17.73 4.39 -1.03
CA GLN A 57 -17.65 5.84 -0.84
C GLN A 57 -18.79 6.27 0.08
N ARG A 58 -18.45 7.08 1.08
CA ARG A 58 -19.45 7.86 1.82
C ARG A 58 -20.25 8.68 0.79
N GLN A 59 -21.54 8.89 1.02
CA GLN A 59 -22.33 9.76 0.15
C GLN A 59 -21.60 11.10 -0.01
N PRO A 60 -21.38 11.59 -1.25
CA PRO A 60 -20.69 12.86 -1.48
C PRO A 60 -21.36 13.99 -0.70
N SER A 61 -20.58 14.89 -0.12
CA SER A 61 -21.14 16.09 0.49
C SER A 61 -21.80 16.99 -0.57
N GLU A 62 -22.70 17.87 -0.14
CA GLU A 62 -23.35 18.83 -1.03
C GLU A 62 -22.34 19.68 -1.82
N ALA A 63 -21.24 20.08 -1.19
CA ALA A 63 -20.17 20.85 -1.83
C ALA A 63 -19.46 20.07 -2.97
N GLU A 64 -19.26 18.76 -2.81
CA GLU A 64 -18.69 17.90 -3.86
C GLU A 64 -19.69 17.69 -5.00
N MET A 65 -21.00 17.60 -4.71
CA MET A 65 -22.03 17.55 -5.74
C MET A 65 -22.10 18.84 -6.56
N GLU A 66 -21.97 19.99 -5.91
CA GLU A 66 -21.98 21.30 -6.56
C GLU A 66 -20.77 21.49 -7.47
N ARG A 67 -19.56 21.14 -7.00
CA ARG A 67 -18.34 21.13 -7.83
C ARG A 67 -18.52 20.31 -9.12
N ARG A 68 -19.15 19.14 -9.03
CA ARG A 68 -19.40 18.25 -10.19
C ARG A 68 -20.42 18.82 -11.18
N ARG A 69 -21.38 19.63 -10.72
CA ARG A 69 -22.35 20.31 -11.58
C ARG A 69 -21.69 21.43 -12.37
N THR A 70 -20.80 22.19 -11.76
CA THR A 70 -20.10 23.32 -12.40
C THR A 70 -19.12 22.87 -13.49
N TRP A 71 -18.66 21.63 -13.45
CA TRP A 71 -17.74 21.05 -14.45
C TRP A 71 -18.44 20.27 -15.57
N LYS A 72 -19.77 20.21 -15.55
CA LYS A 72 -20.61 19.56 -16.57
C LYS A 72 -21.22 20.60 -17.49
#